data_AF-A0A8T1SNI0-F1
#
_entry.id   AF-A0A8T1SNI0-F1
#
_cell.length_a   1.000
_cell.length_b   1.000
_cell.length_c   1.000
_cell.angle_alpha   90.00
_cell.angle_beta   90.00
_cell.angle_gamma   90.00
#
_symmetry.space_group_name_H-M   'P 1'
#
loop_
_entity.id
_entity.type
_entity.pdbx_description
1 polymer ?
#
loop_
_entity_poly.entity_id
_entity_poly.type
_entity_poly.pdbx_seq_one_letter_code
_entity_poly.pdbx_strand_id
1 'polypeptide(L)'
;MKNATPFKTAQKEILKLLAGKIVVGHAIHNDFKALKYFHPKAVTRDTSKIPLLNRKAGFPENESASLKRLTKQLLHKDIQVGKNGHSSVEDAKATMELYRVIEAEWERQLALNPEQE
;
A
#
# COMPACT_ATOMS: atom_id res chain seq x y z
N MET A 1 -17.67 19.50 3.88
CA MET A 1 -18.37 18.24 3.56
C MET A 1 -19.66 18.20 4.39
N LYS A 2 -20.85 18.16 3.76
CA LYS A 2 -22.13 18.26 4.51
C LYS A 2 -22.59 16.93 5.14
N ASN A 3 -22.14 15.79 4.63
CA ASN A 3 -22.57 14.45 5.06
C ASN A 3 -21.41 13.49 5.39
N ALA A 4 -20.23 14.01 5.68
CA ALA A 4 -19.08 13.16 5.99
C ALA A 4 -19.19 12.61 7.42
N THR A 5 -18.84 11.34 7.59
CA THR A 5 -18.66 10.73 8.91
C THR A 5 -17.66 11.56 9.72
N PRO A 6 -17.99 11.92 10.98
CA PRO A 6 -17.05 12.65 11.83
C PRO A 6 -15.72 11.91 11.96
N PHE A 7 -14.61 12.65 11.90
CA PHE A 7 -13.26 12.07 11.87
C PHE A 7 -13.03 11.06 13.00
N LYS A 8 -13.40 11.40 14.25
CA LYS A 8 -13.23 10.50 15.40
C LYS A 8 -14.00 9.18 15.25
N THR A 9 -15.18 9.23 14.65
CA THR A 9 -16.01 8.03 14.41
C THR A 9 -15.34 7.15 13.35
N ALA A 10 -14.99 7.72 12.20
CA ALA A 10 -14.32 6.99 11.13
C ALA A 10 -12.97 6.42 11.59
N GLN A 11 -12.16 7.22 12.30
CA GLN A 11 -10.88 6.79 12.85
C GLN A 11 -11.06 5.60 13.80
N LYS A 12 -12.01 5.64 14.74
CA LYS A 12 -12.27 4.53 15.67
C LYS A 12 -12.61 3.23 14.94
N GLU A 13 -13.46 3.29 13.92
CA GLU A 13 -13.83 2.14 13.11
C GLU A 13 -12.65 1.59 12.32
N ILE A 14 -11.87 2.46 11.69
CA ILE A 14 -10.66 2.08 10.94
C ILE A 14 -9.65 1.40 11.87
N LEU A 15 -9.34 1.99 13.03
CA LEU A 15 -8.36 1.40 13.96
C LEU A 15 -8.80 0.02 14.47
N LYS A 16 -10.11 -0.19 14.66
CA LYS A 16 -10.66 -1.52 15.00
C LYS A 16 -10.42 -2.53 13.88
N LEU A 17 -10.51 -2.13 12.61
CA LEU A 17 -10.24 -3.00 11.46
C LEU A 17 -8.75 -3.31 11.29
N LEU A 18 -7.86 -2.35 11.58
CA LEU A 18 -6.41 -2.53 11.45
C LEU A 18 -5.80 -3.37 12.57
N ALA A 19 -6.48 -3.50 13.72
CA ALA A 19 -5.98 -4.20 14.89
C ALA A 19 -5.61 -5.67 14.56
N GLY A 20 -4.34 -6.03 14.79
CA GLY A 20 -3.82 -7.38 14.57
C GLY A 20 -3.77 -7.80 13.10
N LYS A 21 -3.84 -6.85 12.16
CA LYS A 21 -3.76 -7.13 10.72
C LYS A 21 -2.42 -6.67 10.16
N ILE A 22 -2.00 -7.36 9.11
CA ILE A 22 -1.01 -6.87 8.18
C ILE A 22 -1.70 -5.84 7.28
N VAL A 23 -1.12 -4.65 7.15
CA VAL A 23 -1.67 -3.58 6.33
C VAL A 23 -0.78 -3.34 5.12
N VAL A 24 -1.36 -3.55 3.95
CA VAL A 24 -0.72 -3.32 2.65
C VAL A 24 -1.16 -1.98 2.09
N GLY A 25 -0.21 -1.18 1.59
CA GLY A 25 -0.51 0.10 0.95
C GLY A 25 0.64 0.59 0.08
N HIS A 26 0.46 1.77 -0.52
CA HIS A 26 1.44 2.39 -1.40
C HIS A 26 1.72 3.81 -0.91
N ALA A 27 2.94 4.06 -0.43
CA ALA A 27 3.27 5.25 0.35
C ALA A 27 2.37 5.41 1.58
N ILE A 28 2.04 4.29 2.24
CA ILE A 28 0.99 4.17 3.27
C ILE A 28 1.23 5.02 4.53
N HIS A 29 2.47 5.47 4.73
CA HIS A 29 2.81 6.42 5.78
C HIS A 29 1.98 7.72 5.70
N ASN A 30 1.57 8.14 4.51
CA ASN A 30 0.69 9.30 4.32
C ASN A 30 -0.71 9.04 4.89
N ASP A 31 -1.27 7.85 4.67
CA ASP A 31 -2.57 7.44 5.20
C ASP A 31 -2.53 7.34 6.73
N PHE A 32 -1.49 6.72 7.28
CA PHE A 32 -1.29 6.64 8.73
C PHE A 32 -1.16 8.02 9.38
N LYS A 33 -0.43 8.95 8.73
CA LYS A 33 -0.34 10.34 9.19
C LYS A 33 -1.70 11.04 9.18
N ALA A 34 -2.49 10.88 8.12
CA ALA A 34 -3.85 11.42 8.04
C ALA A 34 -4.77 10.83 9.13
N LEU A 35 -4.60 9.54 9.44
CA LEU A 35 -5.30 8.84 10.51
C LEU A 35 -4.75 9.15 11.91
N LYS A 36 -3.67 9.92 12.05
CA LYS A 36 -2.96 10.15 13.33
C LYS A 36 -2.68 8.84 14.06
N TYR A 37 -2.22 7.84 13.32
CA TYR A 37 -2.00 6.47 13.78
C TYR A 37 -0.60 6.00 13.41
N PHE A 38 -0.05 5.09 14.21
CA PHE A 38 1.21 4.41 13.94
C PHE A 38 0.94 2.91 13.88
N HIS A 39 1.11 2.32 12.70
CA HIS A 39 1.06 0.87 12.52
C HIS A 39 2.47 0.29 12.67
N PRO A 40 2.67 -0.85 13.37
CA PRO A 40 4.01 -1.42 13.50
C PRO A 40 4.60 -1.76 12.14
N LYS A 41 5.89 -1.46 11.96
CA LYS A 41 6.60 -1.74 10.69
C LYS A 41 6.55 -3.23 10.34
N ALA A 42 6.69 -4.10 11.35
CA ALA A 42 6.50 -5.56 11.28
C ALA A 42 5.27 -6.04 10.54
N VAL A 43 4.18 -5.29 10.67
CA VAL A 43 2.88 -5.62 10.09
C VAL A 43 2.49 -4.66 8.96
N THR A 44 3.44 -3.89 8.41
CA THR A 44 3.22 -2.95 7.30
C THR A 44 3.91 -3.43 6.02
N ARG A 45 3.16 -3.49 4.92
CA ARG A 45 3.69 -3.80 3.57
C ARG A 45 3.53 -2.55 2.70
N ASP A 46 4.56 -1.71 2.64
CA ASP A 46 4.58 -0.51 1.80
C ASP A 46 5.14 -0.82 0.40
N THR A 47 4.25 -1.00 -0.57
CA THR A 47 4.59 -1.36 -1.96
C THR A 47 5.37 -0.27 -2.69
N SER A 48 5.42 0.98 -2.19
CA SER A 48 6.21 2.03 -2.84
C SER A 48 7.71 1.96 -2.49
N LYS A 49 8.08 1.16 -1.49
CA LYS A 49 9.46 1.10 -0.95
C LYS A 49 10.16 -0.24 -1.20
N ILE A 50 9.44 -1.23 -1.73
CA ILE A 50 9.96 -2.59 -1.86
C ILE A 50 10.70 -2.76 -3.21
N PRO A 51 12.00 -3.09 -3.22
CA PRO A 51 12.76 -3.26 -4.46
C PRO A 51 12.22 -4.37 -5.38
N LEU A 52 11.55 -5.38 -4.81
CA LEU A 52 11.02 -6.53 -5.55
C LEU A 52 10.04 -6.13 -6.66
N LEU A 53 9.19 -5.12 -6.42
CA LEU A 53 8.24 -4.67 -7.43
C LEU A 53 8.96 -3.98 -8.59
N ASN A 54 9.93 -3.12 -8.30
CA ASN A 54 10.73 -2.47 -9.33
C ASN A 54 11.53 -3.48 -10.14
N ARG A 55 12.18 -4.45 -9.48
CA ARG A 55 12.91 -5.52 -10.16
C ARG A 55 12.01 -6.29 -11.12
N LYS A 56 10.83 -6.72 -10.68
CA LYS A 56 9.87 -7.42 -11.55
C LYS A 56 9.35 -6.53 -12.69
N ALA A 57 9.22 -5.23 -12.44
CA ALA A 57 8.76 -4.26 -13.43
C ALA A 57 9.86 -3.82 -14.42
N GLY A 58 11.13 -4.17 -14.17
CA GLY A 58 12.27 -3.68 -14.94
C GLY A 58 12.61 -2.21 -14.66
N PHE A 59 12.24 -1.69 -13.50
CA PHE A 59 12.59 -0.35 -13.03
C PHE A 59 13.83 -0.39 -12.12
N PRO A 60 14.57 0.73 -11.96
CA PRO A 60 15.65 0.82 -10.98
C PRO A 60 15.17 0.51 -9.56
N GLU A 61 15.88 -0.37 -8.84
CA GLU A 61 15.48 -0.84 -7.51
C GLU A 61 15.44 0.25 -6.43
N ASN A 62 16.18 1.34 -6.63
CA ASN A 62 16.23 2.51 -5.74
C ASN A 62 15.17 3.59 -6.07
N GLU A 63 14.39 3.40 -7.13
CA GLU A 63 13.33 4.34 -7.52
C GLU A 63 12.06 4.12 -6.66
N SER A 64 11.32 5.19 -6.32
CA SER A 64 9.94 5.06 -5.83
C SER A 64 8.96 5.14 -6.99
N ALA A 65 8.80 4.05 -7.73
CA ALA A 65 7.90 3.98 -8.87
C ALA A 65 6.44 4.17 -8.43
N SER A 66 5.67 4.96 -9.17
CA SER A 66 4.28 5.25 -8.81
C SER A 66 3.39 4.01 -8.95
N LEU A 67 2.32 3.96 -8.15
CA LEU A 67 1.30 2.91 -8.24
C LEU A 67 0.81 2.71 -9.67
N LYS A 68 0.55 3.80 -10.41
CA LYS A 68 0.12 3.77 -11.80
C LYS A 68 1.14 3.10 -12.72
N ARG A 69 2.43 3.41 -12.57
CA ARG A 69 3.50 2.81 -13.38
C ARG A 69 3.65 1.32 -13.09
N LEU A 70 3.70 0.94 -11.81
CA LEU A 70 3.81 -0.45 -11.41
C LEU A 70 2.60 -1.27 -11.87
N THR A 71 1.39 -0.74 -11.68
CA THR A 71 0.14 -1.40 -12.10
C THR A 71 0.09 -1.58 -13.61
N LYS A 72 0.48 -0.56 -14.38
CA LYS A 72 0.54 -0.67 -15.84
C LYS A 72 1.55 -1.71 -16.30
N GLN A 73 2.73 -1.73 -15.69
CA GLN A 73 3.83 -2.59 -16.11
C GLN A 73 3.62 -4.05 -15.71
N LEU A 74 3.13 -4.30 -14.49
CA LEU A 74 3.04 -5.65 -13.92
C LEU A 74 1.66 -6.29 -14.08
N LEU A 75 0.60 -5.48 -14.10
CA LEU A 75 -0.78 -5.96 -14.14
C LEU A 75 -1.48 -5.63 -15.47
N HIS A 76 -0.80 -4.90 -16.37
CA HIS A 76 -1.36 -4.43 -17.66
C HIS A 76 -2.68 -3.68 -17.51
N LYS A 77 -2.80 -2.90 -16.42
CA LYS A 77 -4.01 -2.12 -16.08
C LYS A 77 -3.67 -0.64 -16.03
N ASP A 78 -4.52 0.17 -16.65
CA ASP A 78 -4.52 1.63 -16.45
C ASP A 78 -5.48 1.98 -15.31
N ILE A 79 -4.93 2.58 -14.25
CA ILE A 79 -5.69 3.12 -13.10
C ILE A 79 -5.58 4.64 -13.07
N GLN A 80 -6.43 5.31 -12.29
CA GLN A 80 -6.39 6.77 -12.15
C GLN A 80 -6.51 7.50 -13.51
N VAL A 81 -7.40 6.99 -14.35
CA VAL A 81 -7.65 7.52 -15.71
C VAL A 81 -8.76 8.58 -15.76
N GLY A 82 -9.56 8.68 -14.70
CA GLY A 82 -10.67 9.63 -14.60
C GLY A 82 -10.22 11.08 -14.42
N LYS A 83 -11.05 12.02 -14.88
CA LYS A 83 -10.83 13.47 -14.70
C LYS A 83 -11.24 14.00 -13.33
N ASN A 84 -11.95 13.19 -12.53
CA ASN A 84 -12.55 13.59 -11.25
C ASN A 84 -11.68 13.24 -10.04
N GLY A 85 -10.35 13.14 -10.23
CA GLY A 85 -9.43 12.67 -9.20
C GLY A 85 -9.36 11.14 -9.09
N HIS A 86 -8.66 10.66 -8.06
CA HIS A 86 -8.40 9.23 -7.86
C HIS A 86 -9.44 8.59 -6.94
N SER A 87 -9.71 7.30 -7.18
CA SER A 87 -10.57 6.49 -6.31
C SER A 87 -9.69 5.73 -5.31
N SER A 88 -9.86 5.99 -4.02
CA SER A 88 -9.14 5.26 -2.96
C SER A 88 -9.42 3.75 -3.01
N VAL A 89 -10.61 3.35 -3.48
CA VAL A 89 -10.98 1.94 -3.64
C VAL A 89 -10.22 1.30 -4.82
N GLU A 90 -10.03 2.02 -5.92
CA GLU A 90 -9.21 1.55 -7.04
C GLU A 90 -7.75 1.39 -6.61
N ASP A 91 -7.21 2.40 -5.93
CA ASP A 91 -5.82 2.42 -5.48
C ASP A 91 -5.53 1.31 -4.47
N ALA A 92 -6.42 1.08 -3.51
CA ALA A 92 -6.29 -0.02 -2.54
C ALA A 92 -6.34 -1.40 -3.21
N LYS A 93 -7.19 -1.59 -4.21
CA LYS A 93 -7.27 -2.84 -4.99
C LYS A 93 -6.00 -3.07 -5.80
N ALA A 94 -5.56 -2.07 -6.57
CA ALA A 94 -4.35 -2.16 -7.38
C ALA A 94 -3.12 -2.44 -6.50
N THR A 95 -3.03 -1.81 -5.35
CA THR A 95 -1.95 -2.04 -4.37
C THR A 95 -1.95 -3.48 -3.85
N MET A 96 -3.12 -4.03 -3.50
CA MET A 96 -3.23 -5.42 -3.06
C MET A 96 -2.86 -6.42 -4.18
N GLU A 97 -3.25 -6.14 -5.42
CA GLU A 97 -2.86 -6.95 -6.57
C GLU A 97 -1.34 -6.94 -6.79
N LEU A 98 -0.69 -5.77 -6.67
CA LEU A 98 0.76 -5.68 -6.75
C LEU A 98 1.45 -6.46 -5.62
N TYR A 99 0.96 -6.35 -4.39
CA TYR A 99 1.48 -7.14 -3.28
C TYR A 99 1.42 -8.64 -3.57
N ARG A 100 0.30 -9.15 -4.10
CA ARG A 100 0.16 -10.56 -4.47
C ARG A 100 1.17 -11.05 -5.50
N VAL A 101 1.68 -10.18 -6.38
CA VAL A 101 2.73 -10.52 -7.35
C VAL A 101 4.06 -10.89 -6.66
N ILE A 102 4.31 -10.32 -5.48
CA ILE A 102 5.56 -10.51 -4.73
C ILE A 102 5.37 -11.18 -3.37
N GLU A 103 4.13 -11.47 -2.96
CA GLU A 103 3.75 -11.93 -1.61
C GLU A 103 4.62 -13.10 -1.13
N ALA A 104 4.69 -14.19 -1.91
CA ALA A 104 5.44 -15.38 -1.52
C ALA A 104 6.95 -15.10 -1.34
N GLU A 105 7.53 -14.20 -2.14
CA GLU A 105 8.94 -13.85 -2.05
C GLU A 105 9.19 -12.87 -0.91
N TRP A 106 8.32 -11.87 -0.73
CA TRP A 106 8.43 -10.87 0.32
C TRP A 106 8.27 -11.52 1.71
N GLU A 107 7.22 -12.30 1.93
CA GLU A 107 6.97 -12.92 3.23
C GLU A 107 8.05 -13.96 3.59
N ARG A 108 8.62 -14.66 2.59
CA ARG A 108 9.78 -15.52 2.81
C ARG A 108 11.03 -14.73 3.24
N GLN A 109 11.30 -13.58 2.62
CA GLN A 109 12.43 -12.74 3.01
C GLN A 109 12.28 -12.21 4.44
N LEU A 110 11.07 -11.79 4.82
CA LEU A 110 10.78 -11.35 6.19
C LEU A 110 10.96 -12.48 7.22
N ALA A 111 10.53 -13.69 6.89
CA ALA A 111 10.70 -14.86 7.77
C ALA A 111 12.18 -15.25 7.97
N LEU A 112 13.03 -15.01 6.97
CA LEU A 112 14.46 -15.32 7.03
C LEU A 112 15.28 -14.25 7.74
N ASN A 113 14.85 -12.98 7.69
CA ASN A 113 15.57 -11.83 8.23
C ASN A 113 14.71 -11.02 9.23
N PRO A 114 14.41 -11.56 10.43
CA PRO A 114 13.53 -10.90 11.39
C PRO A 114 14.11 -9.62 12.01
N GLU A 115 15.41 -9.34 11.85
CA GLU A 115 16.11 -8.23 12.52
C GLU A 115 16.20 -6.93 11.70
N GLN A 116 15.64 -6.85 10.48
CA GLN A 116 15.77 -5.67 9.60
C GLN A 116 14.70 -4.57 9.81
N GLU A 117 14.09 -4.46 10.99
CA GLU A 117 12.95 -3.54 11.26
C GLU A 117 13.21 -2.35 12.19
#